data_AF-A0AA52AQ65-F1
#
_entry.id   AF-A0AA52AQ65-F1
#
_cell.length_a   1.000
_cell.length_b   1.000
_cell.length_c   1.000
_cell.angle_alpha   90.00
_cell.angle_beta   90.00
_cell.angle_gamma   90.00
#
_symmetry.space_group_name_H-M   'P 1'
#
loop_
_entity.id
_entity.type
_entity.pdbx_description
1 polymer ?
#
loop_
_entity_poly.entity_id
_entity_poly.type
_entity_poly.pdbx_seq_one_letter_code
_entity_poly.pdbx_strand_id
1 'polypeptide(L)' 'MRYEIRVDGHMSDTLTKAFPELEHVLMSGQTVLFGPVLDETHLYGLLTRLQSLGLCVVEMRRLPE' A
#
# COMPACT_ATOMS: atom_id res chain seq x y z
N MET A 1 7.32 -12.63 -0.32
CA MET A 1 7.60 -11.70 -1.43
C MET A 1 7.39 -10.28 -0.94
N ARG A 2 8.12 -9.27 -1.41
CA ARG A 2 7.93 -7.89 -0.98
C ARG A 2 7.25 -7.08 -2.08
N TYR A 3 6.29 -6.23 -1.71
CA TYR A 3 5.59 -5.36 -2.65
C TYR A 3 5.74 -3.91 -2.24
N GLU A 4 5.70 -3.05 -3.26
CA GLU A 4 5.54 -1.61 -3.16
C GLU A 4 4.22 -1.25 -3.86
N ILE A 5 3.37 -0.51 -3.17
CA ILE A 5 2.08 -0.01 -3.67
C ILE A 5 2.09 1.51 -3.49
N ARG A 6 2.02 2.24 -4.59
CA ARG A 6 1.89 3.69 -4.56
C ARG A 6 0.43 4.08 -4.66
N VAL A 7 0.02 4.99 -3.79
CA VAL A 7 -1.30 5.62 -3.84
C VAL A 7 -1.17 7.10 -4.13
N ASP A 8 -2.16 7.63 -4.85
CA ASP A 8 -2.24 9.05 -5.13
C ASP A 8 -2.52 9.85 -3.85
N GLY A 9 -1.81 10.97 -3.69
CA GLY A 9 -1.96 11.85 -2.54
C GLY A 9 -1.34 11.34 -1.24
N HIS A 10 -1.69 12.01 -0.14
CA HIS A 10 -1.18 11.74 1.19
C HIS A 10 -2.22 10.98 2.02
N MET A 11 -1.88 9.77 2.47
CA MET A 11 -2.64 9.06 3.50
C MET A 11 -2.43 9.72 4.86
N SER A 12 -3.51 10.11 5.53
CA SER A 12 -3.42 10.58 6.92
C SER A 12 -2.92 9.48 7.86
N ASP A 13 -2.44 9.87 9.05
CA ASP A 13 -2.02 8.93 10.11
C ASP A 13 -3.12 7.91 10.50
N THR A 14 -4.39 8.24 10.25
CA THR A 14 -5.50 7.31 10.51
C THR A 14 -5.61 6.25 9.41
N LEU A 15 -5.40 6.65 8.15
CA LEU A 15 -5.42 5.73 7.01
C LEU A 15 -4.21 4.81 7.01
N THR A 16 -3.04 5.29 7.42
CA THR A 16 -1.83 4.45 7.52
C THR A 16 -1.99 3.35 8.56
N LYS A 17 -2.71 3.62 9.67
CA LYS A 17 -3.07 2.61 10.68
C LYS A 17 -3.99 1.49 10.18
N ALA A 18 -4.62 1.63 9.01
CA ALA A 18 -5.41 0.57 8.41
C ALA A 18 -4.55 -0.55 7.76
N PHE A 19 -3.24 -0.30 7.64
CA PHE A 19 -2.26 -1.22 7.05
C PHE A 19 -1.08 -1.46 8.00
N PRO A 20 -1.29 -1.94 9.24
CA PRO A 20 -0.23 -2.16 10.21
C PRO A 20 0.83 -3.17 9.77
N GLU A 21 0.52 -4.02 8.80
CA GLU A 21 1.43 -5.00 8.19
C GLU A 21 2.37 -4.40 7.14
N LEU A 22 2.15 -3.14 6.72
CA LEU A 22 2.98 -2.44 5.74
C LEU A 22 3.65 -1.22 6.37
N GLU A 23 4.90 -0.98 5.98
CA GLU A 23 5.56 0.30 6.21
C GLU A 23 5.08 1.32 5.17
N HIS A 24 5.19 2.62 5.51
CA HIS A 24 4.79 3.68 4.60
C HIS A 24 5.80 4.83 4.58
N VAL A 25 5.92 5.48 3.42
CA VAL A 25 6.72 6.70 3.25
C VAL A 25 6.02 7.65 2.29
N LEU A 26 6.15 8.95 2.56
CA LEU A 26 5.66 9.98 1.65
C LEU A 26 6.75 10.36 0.66
N MET A 27 6.46 10.23 -0.63
CA MET A 27 7.40 10.55 -1.72
C MET A 27 6.69 11.32 -2.81
N SER A 28 7.20 12.50 -3.16
CA SER A 28 6.72 13.29 -4.31
C SER A 28 5.20 13.54 -4.30
N GLY A 29 4.60 13.76 -3.11
CA GLY A 29 3.16 13.98 -2.96
C GLY A 29 2.29 12.72 -2.96
N GLN A 30 2.91 11.53 -3.00
CA GLN A 30 2.25 10.24 -2.95
C GLN A 30 2.62 9.49 -1.68
N THR A 31 1.75 8.59 -1.22
CA THR A 31 2.07 7.63 -0.17
C THR A 31 2.48 6.31 -0.81
N VAL A 32 3.64 5.81 -0.41
CA VAL A 32 4.18 4.52 -0.83
C VAL A 32 4.04 3.57 0.35
N LEU A 33 3.26 2.51 0.17
CA LEU A 33 3.12 1.40 1.11
C LEU A 33 4.03 0.27 0.66
N PHE A 34 4.87 -0.26 1.54
CA PHE A 34 5.76 -1.36 1.21
C PHE A 34 5.90 -2.35 2.35
N GLY A 35 6.06 -3.63 2.01
CA GLY A 35 6.15 -4.67 3.03
C GLY A 35 6.00 -6.09 2.49
N PRO A 36 6.08 -7.08 3.39
CA PRO A 36 5.90 -8.48 3.02
C PRO A 36 4.45 -8.76 2.62
N VAL A 37 4.30 -9.51 1.53
CA VAL A 37 3.04 -10.08 1.10
C VAL A 37 3.17 -11.60 1.12
N LEU A 38 2.23 -12.24 1.84
CA LEU A 38 2.23 -13.68 2.09
C LEU A 38 1.89 -14.48 0.82
N ASP A 39 0.80 -14.10 0.16
CA ASP A 39 0.28 -14.72 -1.05
C ASP A 39 -0.58 -13.74 -1.86
N GLU A 40 -1.15 -14.20 -2.98
CA GLU A 40 -2.04 -13.39 -3.82
C GLU A 40 -3.33 -12.99 -3.09
N THR A 41 -3.87 -13.83 -2.21
CA THR A 41 -5.07 -13.51 -1.42
C THR A 41 -4.81 -12.31 -0.50
N HIS A 42 -3.65 -12.30 0.17
CA HIS A 42 -3.21 -11.19 0.99
C HIS A 42 -3.05 -9.92 0.15
N LEU A 43 -2.46 -10.01 -1.05
CA LEU A 43 -2.33 -8.88 -1.96
C LEU A 43 -3.68 -8.29 -2.36
N TYR A 44 -4.61 -9.12 -2.84
CA TYR A 44 -5.94 -8.65 -3.23
C TYR A 44 -6.73 -8.10 -2.04
N GLY A 45 -6.51 -8.62 -0.84
CA GLY A 45 -7.06 -8.06 0.40
C GLY A 45 -6.53 -6.65 0.73
N LEU A 46 -5.26 -6.38 0.47
CA LEU A 46 -4.67 -5.03 0.60
C LEU A 46 -5.30 -4.07 -0.43
N LEU A 47 -5.36 -4.48 -1.70
CA LEU A 47 -5.95 -3.67 -2.77
C LEU A 47 -7.43 -3.34 -2.53
N THR A 48 -8.20 -4.33 -2.05
CA THR A 48 -9.63 -4.12 -1.72
C THR A 48 -9.80 -3.13 -0.57
N ARG A 49 -8.94 -3.21 0.46
CA ARG A 49 -8.94 -2.24 1.58
C ARG A 49 -8.60 -0.83 1.10
N LEU A 50 -7.60 -0.67 0.24
CA LEU A 50 -7.24 0.62 -0.36
C LEU A 50 -8.44 1.22 -1.11
N GLN A 51 -9.09 0.44 -1.98
CA GLN A 51 -10.27 0.89 -2.72
C GLN A 51 -11.45 1.25 -1.80
N SER A 52 -11.68 0.47 -0.74
CA SER A 52 -12.76 0.70 0.22
C SER A 52 -12.55 2.00 1.02
N LEU A 53 -11.30 2.44 1.17
CA LEU A 53 -10.92 3.71 1.79
C LEU A 53 -10.92 4.89 0.79
N GLY A 54 -11.27 4.65 -0.48
CA GLY A 54 -11.24 5.67 -1.53
C GLY A 54 -9.83 6.04 -1.99
N LEU A 55 -8.82 5.20 -1.70
CA LEU A 55 -7.45 5.43 -2.10
C LEU A 55 -7.21 4.93 -3.52
N CYS A 56 -6.64 5.78 -4.36
CA CYS A 56 -6.31 5.45 -5.75
C CYS A 56 -4.92 4.84 -5.84
N VAL A 57 -4.83 3.55 -6.17
CA VAL A 57 -3.53 2.89 -6.46
C VAL A 57 -3.06 3.32 -7.84
N VAL A 58 -1.87 3.90 -7.92
CA VAL A 58 -1.28 4.40 -9.17
C VAL A 58 -0.18 3.49 -9.70
N GLU A 59 0.51 2.76 -8.82
CA GLU A 59 1.56 1.82 -9.19
C GLU A 59 1.60 0.67 -8.18
N MET A 60 1.85 -0.54 -8.67
CA MET A 60 2.13 -1.71 -7.84
C MET A 60 3.31 -2.46 -8.43
N ARG A 61 4.32 -2.73 -7.60
CA ARG A 61 5.54 -3.40 -8.02
C ARG A 61 5.93 -4.47 -7.01
N ARG A 62 6.27 -5.66 -7.51
CA ARG A 62 6.97 -6.66 -6.71
C ARG A 62 8.45 -6.27 -6.63
N LEU A 63 8.97 -6.16 -5.43
CA LEU A 63 10.38 -5.88 -5.19
C LEU A 63 11.18 -7.20 -5.25
N PRO A 64 12.41 -7.16 -5.80
CA PRO A 64 13.36 -8.26 -5.63
C PRO A 64 13.68 -8.44 -4.14
N GLU A 65 13.97 -9.68 -3.73
CA GLU A 65 14.33 -10.00 -2.34
C GLU A 65 15.66 -9.37 -1.92
#